data_AF-A0A1F7XDQ5-F1
#
_entry.id   AF-A0A1F7XDQ5-F1
#
_cell.length_a   1.000
_cell.length_b   1.000
_cell.length_c   1.000
_cell.angle_alpha   90.00
_cell.angle_beta   90.00
_cell.angle_gamma   90.00
#
_symmetry.space_group_name_H-M   'P 1'
#
loop_
_entity.id
_entity.type
_entity.pdbx_description
1 polymer ?
#
loop_
_entity_poly.entity_id
_entity_poly.type
_entity_poly.pdbx_seq_one_letter_code
_entity_poly.pdbx_strand_id
1 'polypeptide(L)' 'MRRKADELLKLATAKKEPIGILKNNKLEAYLIDAQTLENLERFVEDYLDSKMVEERLINAKKKDFKDFESFWRKRKLPK' A
#
# COMPACT_ATOMS: atom_id res chain seq x y z
N MET A 1 10.75 -13.28 31.10
CA MET A 1 10.85 -12.86 29.68
C MET A 1 9.50 -12.46 29.08
N ARG A 2 8.42 -13.27 29.19
CA ARG A 2 7.10 -12.97 28.57
C ARG A 2 6.51 -11.58 28.87
N ARG A 3 6.55 -11.10 30.12
CA ARG A 3 5.99 -9.78 30.50
C ARG A 3 6.54 -8.59 29.70
N LYS A 4 7.81 -8.62 29.30
CA LYS A 4 8.42 -7.52 28.53
C LYS A 4 7.98 -7.51 27.06
N ALA A 5 7.61 -8.68 26.51
CA ALA A 5 7.09 -8.78 25.16
C ALA A 5 5.67 -8.19 25.07
N ASP A 6 4.83 -8.45 26.07
CA ASP A 6 3.46 -7.92 26.14
C ASP A 6 3.45 -6.39 26.25
N GLU A 7 4.40 -5.80 26.98
CA GLU A 7 4.56 -4.34 27.09
C GLU A 7 5.00 -3.70 25.76
N LEU A 8 5.90 -4.36 25.02
CA LEU A 8 6.34 -3.90 23.70
C LEU A 8 5.20 -3.96 22.67
N LEU A 9 4.38 -5.01 22.71
CA LEU A 9 3.19 -5.14 21.86
C LEU A 9 2.20 -4.01 22.15
N LYS A 10 1.92 -3.73 23.42
CA LYS A 10 1.04 -2.61 23.81
C LYS A 10 1.61 -1.26 23.34
N LEU A 11 2.93 -1.07 23.42
CA LEU A 11 3.57 0.15 22.95
C LEU A 11 3.41 0.32 21.42
N ALA A 12 3.65 -0.75 20.65
CA ALA A 12 3.50 -0.73 19.19
C ALA A 12 2.06 -0.42 18.79
N THR A 13 1.08 -1.06 19.43
CA THR A 13 -0.35 -0.81 19.18
C THR A 13 -0.77 0.61 19.57
N ALA A 14 -0.28 1.14 20.70
CA ALA A 14 -0.64 2.48 21.15
C ALA A 14 -0.05 3.58 20.26
N LYS A 15 1.20 3.41 19.81
CA LYS A 15 1.87 4.39 18.95
C LYS A 15 1.46 4.28 17.48
N LYS A 16 0.98 3.11 17.05
CA LYS A 16 0.78 2.78 15.62
C LYS A 16 2.04 3.00 14.78
N GLU A 17 3.21 2.83 15.42
CA GLU A 17 4.52 3.02 14.82
C GLU A 17 5.30 1.70 14.93
N PRO A 18 6.01 1.29 13.87
CA PRO A 18 6.87 0.12 13.92
C PRO A 18 8.08 0.38 14.83
N ILE A 19 8.36 -0.58 15.71
CA ILE A 19 9.49 -0.55 16.65
C ILE A 19 10.62 -1.43 16.09
N GLY A 20 11.79 -0.85 15.88
CA GLY A 20 12.96 -1.60 15.43
C GLY A 20 13.53 -2.52 16.51
N ILE A 21 13.73 -3.79 16.18
CA ILE A 21 14.44 -4.77 17.01
C ILE A 21 15.88 -4.85 16.51
N LEU A 22 16.81 -4.54 17.40
CA LEU A 22 18.24 -4.53 17.12
C LEU A 22 18.92 -5.78 17.70
N LYS A 23 19.85 -6.36 16.95
CA LYS A 23 20.82 -7.35 17.45
C LYS A 23 22.22 -6.88 17.08
N ASN A 24 23.12 -6.83 18.05
CA ASN A 24 24.48 -6.29 17.87
C ASN A 24 24.49 -4.89 17.26
N ASN A 25 23.59 -4.00 17.71
CA ASN A 25 23.36 -2.65 17.19
C ASN A 25 23.00 -2.56 15.70
N LYS A 26 22.59 -3.67 15.08
CA LYS A 26 22.08 -3.70 13.72
C LYS A 26 20.58 -4.00 13.76
N LEU A 27 19.83 -3.29 12.93
CA LEU A 27 18.40 -3.53 12.75
C LEU A 27 18.19 -4.90 12.09
N GLU A 28 17.43 -5.77 12.76
CA GLU A 28 17.12 -7.11 12.23
C GLU A 28 15.63 -7.30 11.91
N ALA A 29 14.74 -6.64 12.66
CA ALA A 29 13.30 -6.80 12.45
C ALA A 29 12.52 -5.56 12.92
N TYR A 30 11.25 -5.49 12.57
CA TYR A 30 10.30 -4.54 13.11
C TYR A 30 9.18 -5.27 13.84
N LEU A 31 8.80 -4.74 15.00
CA LEU A 31 7.55 -5.07 15.67
C LEU A 31 6.51 -4.01 15.29
N ILE A 32 5.42 -4.44 14.67
CA ILE A 32 4.34 -3.57 14.21
C ILE A 32 3.01 -4.18 14.66
N ASP A 33 1.99 -3.35 14.88
CA ASP A 33 0.65 -3.88 15.09
C ASP A 33 0.09 -4.47 13.79
N ALA A 34 -0.66 -5.57 13.91
CA ALA A 34 -1.16 -6.31 12.75
C ALA A 34 -2.08 -5.47 11.85
N GLN A 35 -2.94 -4.63 12.43
CA GLN A 35 -3.88 -3.83 11.65
C GLN A 35 -3.16 -2.76 10.83
N THR A 36 -2.12 -2.15 11.39
CA THR A 36 -1.30 -1.18 10.64
C THR A 36 -0.52 -1.86 9.52
N LEU A 37 0.01 -3.07 9.75
CA LEU A 37 0.67 -3.84 8.70
C LEU A 37 -0.30 -4.16 7.55
N GLU A 38 -1.49 -4.70 7.85
CA GLU A 38 -2.50 -5.02 6.85
C GLU A 38 -2.93 -3.78 6.04
N ASN A 39 -3.08 -2.63 6.70
CA ASN A 39 -3.44 -1.38 6.02
C ASN A 39 -2.32 -0.90 5.10
N LEU A 40 -1.07 -1.07 5.51
CA LEU A 40 0.08 -0.73 4.67
C LEU A 40 0.14 -1.64 3.44
N GLU A 41 -0.08 -2.94 3.61
CA GLU A 41 -0.12 -3.91 2.51
C GLU A 41 -1.21 -3.53 1.50
N ARG A 42 -2.44 -3.27 1.96
CA ARG A 42 -3.55 -2.82 1.09
C ARG A 42 -3.21 -1.54 0.34
N PHE A 43 -2.62 -0.56 1.02
CA PHE A 43 -2.23 0.69 0.38
C PHE A 43 -1.19 0.48 -0.73
N VAL A 44 -0.21 -0.40 -0.50
CA VAL A 44 0.80 -0.73 -1.51
C VAL A 44 0.17 -1.46 -2.69
N GLU A 45 -0.72 -2.42 -2.44
CA GLU A 45 -1.47 -3.12 -3.49
C GLU A 45 -2.29 -2.14 -4.34
N ASP A 46 -3.09 -1.28 -3.71
CA ASP A 46 -3.89 -0.25 -4.39
C ASP A 46 -3.03 0.69 -5.23
N TYR A 47 -1.85 1.07 -4.72
CA TYR A 47 -0.90 1.91 -5.45
C TYR A 47 -0.35 1.21 -6.69
N LEU A 48 0.07 -0.04 -6.57
CA LEU A 48 0.59 -0.84 -7.68
C LEU A 48 -0.48 -1.08 -8.74
N ASP A 49 -1.71 -1.39 -8.33
CA ASP A 49 -2.85 -1.55 -9.23
C ASP A 49 -3.17 -0.26 -9.97
N SER A 50 -3.19 0.88 -9.26
CA SER A 50 -3.39 2.20 -9.86
C SER A 50 -2.34 2.50 -10.93
N LYS A 51 -1.07 2.21 -10.64
CA LYS A 51 0.04 2.37 -11.61
C LYS A 51 -0.14 1.48 -12.83
N MET A 52 -0.53 0.22 -12.62
CA MET A 52 -0.79 -0.71 -13.72
C MET A 52 -1.96 -0.27 -14.60
N VAL A 53 -3.03 0.29 -14.00
CA VAL A 53 -4.16 0.86 -14.77
C VAL A 53 -3.71 2.09 -15.57
N GLU A 54 -2.91 2.97 -14.97
CA GLU A 54 -2.36 4.16 -15.64
C GLU A 54 -1.50 3.76 -16.85
N GLU A 55 -0.60 2.80 -16.68
CA GLU A 55 0.23 2.27 -17.79
C GLU A 55 -0.61 1.64 -18.90
N ARG A 56 -1.63 0.86 -18.54
CA ARG A 56 -2.54 0.27 -19.53
C ARG A 56 -3.30 1.35 -20.28
N LEU A 57 -3.75 2.39 -19.60
CA LEU A 57 -4.46 3.51 -20.23
C LEU A 57 -3.55 4.28 -21.20
N ILE A 58 -2.31 4.57 -20.80
CA ILE A 58 -1.32 5.25 -21.66
C ILE A 58 -1.04 4.44 -22.93
N ASN A 59 -0.95 3.11 -22.80
CA ASN A 59 -0.66 2.22 -23.93
C ASN A 59 -1.90 1.76 -24.71
N ALA A 60 -3.10 2.10 -24.24
CA ALA A 60 -4.34 1.62 -24.84
C ALA A 60 -4.57 2.27 -26.21
N LYS A 61 -5.02 1.45 -27.17
CA LYS A 61 -5.45 1.89 -28.50
C LYS A 61 -6.97 2.05 -28.50
N LYS A 62 -7.49 2.87 -29.42
CA LYS A 62 -8.94 3.10 -29.55
C LYS A 62 -9.78 1.81 -29.64
N LYS A 63 -9.22 0.76 -30.25
CA LYS A 63 -9.86 -0.56 -30.42
C LYS A 63 -9.97 -1.37 -29.12
N ASP A 64 -9.21 -1.02 -28.08
CA ASP A 64 -9.19 -1.75 -26.82
C ASP A 64 -10.37 -1.32 -25.92
N PHE A 65 -11.14 -0.31 -26.34
CA PHE A 65 -12.33 0.18 -25.66
C PHE A 65 -13.58 -0.18 -26.47
N LYS A 66 -14.56 -0.80 -25.80
CA LYS A 66 -15.86 -1.14 -26.42
C LYS A 66 -16.64 0.10 -26.85
N ASP A 67 -16.36 1.26 -26.25
CA ASP A 67 -17.07 2.54 -26.44
C ASP A 67 -16.15 3.77 -26.27
N PHE A 68 -14.99 3.79 -26.93
CA PHE A 68 -13.97 4.86 -26.79
C PHE A 68 -14.57 6.28 -26.88
N GLU A 69 -15.35 6.57 -27.92
CA GLU A 69 -15.96 7.89 -28.18
C GLU A 69 -16.92 8.34 -27.07
N SER A 70 -17.73 7.43 -26.55
CA SER A 70 -18.71 7.71 -25.48
C SER A 70 -18.00 7.93 -24.14
N PHE A 71 -16.97 7.15 -23.84
CA PHE A 71 -16.17 7.29 -22.63
C PHE A 71 -15.35 8.60 -22.63
N TRP A 72 -14.64 8.92 -23.73
CA TRP A 72 -13.81 10.12 -23.86
C TRP A 72 -14.63 11.42 -23.76
N ARG A 73 -15.81 11.46 -24.40
CA ARG A 73 -16.73 12.62 -24.31
C ARG A 73 -17.30 12.82 -22.91
N LYS A 74 -17.67 11.74 -22.20
CA LYS A 74 -18.21 11.83 -20.83
C LYS A 74 -17.17 12.31 -19.81
N ARG A 75 -15.90 11.91 -19.97
CA ARG A 75 -14.81 12.24 -19.05
C ARG A 75 -14.09 13.57 -19.38
N LYS A 76 -14.42 14.24 -20.50
CA LYS A 76 -13.77 15.48 -20.97
C LYS A 76 -12.23 15.38 -21.03
N LEU A 77 -11.70 14.23 -21.44
CA LEU A 77 -10.26 14.05 -21.55
C LEU A 77 -9.74 14.84 -22.77
N PRO A 78 -8.56 15.48 -22.68
CA PRO A 78 -7.94 16.13 -23.83
C PRO A 78 -7.73 15.11 -24.96
N LYS A 79 -7.92 15.58 -26.19
CA LYS A 79 -7.77 14.77 -27.41
C LYS A 79 -6.32 14.40 -27.67
#